data_AF-X0YL22-F1
#
_entry.id   AF-X0YL22-F1
#
_cell.length_a   1.000
_cell.length_b   1.000
_cell.length_c   1.000
_cell.angle_alpha   90.00
_cell.angle_beta   90.00
_cell.angle_gamma   90.00
#
_symmetry.space_group_name_H-M   'P 1'
#
loop_
_entity.id
_entity.type
_entity.pdbx_description
1 polymer ?
#
loop_
_entity_poly.entity_id
_entity_poly.type
_entity_poly.pdbx_seq_one_letter_code
_entity_poly.pdbx_strand_id
1 'polypeptide(L)' 'MTARILVGTCSWTDRTLIESGAFYPREVTTPAERLRFYAQSFP' A
#
# COMPACT_ATOMS: atom_id res chain seq x y z
N MET A 1 7.59 9.23 -28.57
CA MET A 1 8.10 9.15 -27.19
C MET A 1 7.00 8.58 -26.32
N THR A 2 7.13 7.35 -25.83
CA THR A 2 6.17 6.79 -24.86
C THR A 2 6.62 7.18 -23.46
N ALA A 3 5.74 7.84 -22.71
CA ALA A 3 6.00 8.20 -21.32
C ALA A 3 5.91 6.96 -20.42
N ARG A 4 6.71 6.93 -19.33
CA ARG A 4 6.56 5.92 -18.28
C ARG A 4 5.35 6.28 -17.42
N ILE A 5 4.32 5.44 -17.45
CA ILE A 5 3.12 5.57 -16.62
C ILE A 5 3.31 4.71 -15.38
N LEU A 6 3.25 5.34 -14.20
CA LEU A 6 3.26 4.66 -12.91
C LEU A 6 1.82 4.50 -12.46
N VAL A 7 1.48 3.30 -11.99
CA VAL A 7 0.13 2.97 -11.51
C VAL A 7 0.21 2.51 -10.07
N GLY A 8 -0.70 3.06 -9.27
CA GLY A 8 -0.88 2.70 -7.87
C GLY A 8 -2.34 2.85 -7.47
N THR A 9 -2.73 2.17 -6.40
CA THR A 9 -4.05 2.33 -5.79
C THR A 9 -4.03 3.45 -4.73
N CYS A 10 -5.16 4.08 -4.44
CA CYS A 10 -5.25 5.05 -3.34
C CYS A 10 -5.66 4.40 -2.00
N SER A 11 -5.66 3.07 -1.94
CA SER A 11 -6.32 2.29 -0.88
C SER A 11 -5.39 1.93 0.29
N TRP A 12 -4.16 2.42 0.33
CA TRP A 12 -3.18 2.02 1.35
C TRP A 12 -3.60 2.39 2.78
N THR A 13 -4.41 3.44 2.96
CA THR A 13 -5.04 3.79 4.25
C THR A 13 -6.49 3.31 4.39
N ASP A 14 -7.02 2.57 3.41
CA ASP A 14 -8.41 2.15 3.43
C ASP A 14 -8.67 1.24 4.64
N ARG A 15 -9.68 1.60 5.44
CA ARG A 15 -10.02 0.86 6.65
C ARG A 15 -10.44 -0.56 6.32
N THR A 16 -11.15 -0.78 5.22
CA THR A 16 -11.57 -2.12 4.79
C THR A 16 -10.38 -3.00 4.40
N LEU A 17 -9.36 -2.40 3.75
CA LEU A 17 -8.10 -3.08 3.42
C LEU A 17 -7.32 -3.45 4.69
N ILE A 18 -7.23 -2.53 5.64
CA ILE A 18 -6.54 -2.75 6.92
C ILE A 18 -7.26 -3.82 7.75
N GLU A 19 -8.60 -3.74 7.86
CA GLU A 19 -9.43 -4.70 8.60
C GLU A 19 -9.45 -6.08 7.96
N SER A 20 -9.31 -6.17 6.62
CA SER A 20 -9.21 -7.45 5.93
C SER A 20 -8.02 -8.30 6.40
N GLY A 21 -6.94 -7.65 6.89
CA GLY A 21 -5.71 -8.31 7.31
C GLY A 21 -4.98 -9.10 6.21
N ALA A 22 -5.43 -8.99 4.95
CA ALA A 22 -4.89 -9.76 3.83
C ALA A 22 -3.71 -9.07 3.15
N PHE A 23 -3.66 -7.74 3.21
CA PHE A 23 -2.68 -6.94 2.47
C PHE A 23 -1.44 -6.57 3.30
N TYR A 24 -1.62 -6.27 4.59
CA TYR A 24 -0.53 -5.91 5.48
C TYR A 24 -0.15 -7.10 6.37
N PRO A 25 1.17 -7.40 6.52
CA PRO A 25 1.64 -8.34 7.53
C PRO A 25 1.21 -7.91 8.93
N ARG A 26 1.05 -8.86 9.86
CA ARG A 26 0.56 -8.57 11.23
C ARG A 26 1.50 -7.66 12.00
N GLU A 27 2.78 -7.61 11.63
CA GLU A 27 3.79 -6.74 12.22
C GLU A 27 3.59 -5.27 11.84
N VAL A 28 2.93 -5.00 10.70
CA VAL A 28 2.74 -3.66 10.14
C VAL A 28 1.49 -3.02 10.76
N THR A 29 1.66 -2.40 11.92
CA THR A 29 0.56 -1.83 12.70
C THR A 29 0.48 -0.30 12.60
N THR A 30 1.58 0.37 12.27
CA THR A 30 1.62 1.82 12.18
C THR A 30 1.38 2.33 10.76
N PRO A 31 0.82 3.54 10.58
CA PRO A 31 0.65 4.14 9.26
C PRO A 31 1.96 4.28 8.47
N ALA A 32 3.07 4.58 9.16
CA ALA A 32 4.37 4.73 8.53
C ALA A 32 4.91 3.40 7.97
N GLU A 33 4.73 2.30 8.70
CA GLU A 33 5.11 0.97 8.21
C GLU A 33 4.21 0.54 7.04
N ARG A 34 2.90 0.83 7.11
CA ARG A 34 1.96 0.55 6.02
C ARG A 34 2.37 1.28 4.75
N LEU A 35 2.72 2.56 4.86
CA LEU A 35 3.19 3.34 3.72
C LEU A 35 4.49 2.77 3.14
N ARG A 36 5.45 2.38 3.98
CA ARG A 36 6.70 1.74 3.52
C ARG A 36 6.46 0.41 2.84
N PHE A 37 5.55 -0.42 3.36
CA PHE A 37 5.18 -1.70 2.76
C PHE A 37 4.47 -1.49 1.43
N TYR A 38 3.53 -0.54 1.38
CA TYR A 38 2.77 -0.19 0.18
C TYR A 38 3.67 0.33 -0.95
N ALA A 39 4.64 1.20 -0.62
CA ALA A 39 5.60 1.76 -1.57
C ALA A 39 6.63 0.74 -2.10
N GLN A 40 6.70 -0.47 -1.54
CA GLN A 40 7.50 -1.57 -2.13
C GLN A 40 6.78 -2.25 -3.29
N SER A 41 5.44 -2.23 -3.27
CA SER A 41 4.61 -2.91 -4.28
C SER A 41 4.17 -1.99 -5.41
N PHE A 42 4.09 -0.68 -5.16
CA PHE A 42 3.70 0.33 -6.16
C PHE A 42 4.81 1.38 -6.32
N PRO A 43 5.15 1.76 -7.57
CA PRO A 43 6.22 2.70 -7.88
C PRO A 43 5.86 4.18 -7.64
#